data_AF-A0A954X217-F1
#
_entry.id   AF-A0A954X217-F1
#
_cell.length_a   1.000
_cell.length_b   1.000
_cell.length_c   1.000
_cell.angle_alpha   90.00
_cell.angle_beta   90.00
_cell.angle_gamma   90.00
#
_symmetry.space_group_name_H-M   'P 1'
#
loop_
_entity.id
_entity.type
_entity.pdbx_description
1 polymer ?
#
loop_
_entity_poly.entity_id
_entity_poly.type
_entity_poly.pdbx_seq_one_letter_code
_entity_poly.pdbx_strand_id
1 'polypeptide(L)' 'GGSPAVMIRLLEILANVMQHAIRAEDRSAILRHADMTLRAIESNIDEEEDLKVVRERYGRVAASVRRSRKSSSASQ' A
#
# COMPACT_ATOMS: atom_id res chain seq x y z
N GLY A 1 7.74 -18.76 7.49
CA GLY A 1 7.43 -17.33 7.41
C GLY A 1 8.02 -16.76 6.15
N GLY A 2 7.32 -15.85 5.46
CA GLY A 2 7.91 -15.09 4.36
C GLY A 2 8.93 -14.08 4.89
N SER A 3 10.01 -13.82 4.15
CA SER A 3 11.03 -12.86 4.58
C SER A 3 10.44 -11.45 4.68
N PRO A 4 10.72 -10.69 5.76
CA PRO A 4 10.30 -9.28 5.90
C PRO A 4 10.66 -8.43 4.68
N ALA A 5 11.86 -8.64 4.12
CA ALA A 5 12.33 -7.94 2.94
C ALA A 5 11.44 -8.18 1.70
N VAL A 6 10.94 -9.41 1.53
CA VAL A 6 10.03 -9.75 0.41
C VAL A 6 8.69 -9.03 0.56
N MET A 7 8.15 -8.98 1.78
CA MET A 7 6.86 -8.33 2.01
C MET A 7 6.96 -6.79 1.92
N ILE A 8 8.08 -6.20 2.38
CA ILE A 8 8.39 -4.78 2.16
C ILE A 8 8.46 -4.48 0.66
N ARG A 9 9.16 -5.32 -0.12
CA ARG A 9 9.26 -5.14 -1.57
C ARG A 9 7.89 -5.26 -2.25
N LEU A 10 7.03 -6.15 -1.78
CA LEU A 10 5.66 -6.25 -2.29
C LEU A 10 4.88 -4.95 -2.09
N LEU A 11 4.97 -4.31 -0.91
CA LEU A 11 4.32 -3.01 -0.66
C LEU A 11 4.86 -1.90 -1.57
N GLU A 12 6.17 -1.88 -1.86
CA GLU A 12 6.75 -0.92 -2.82
C GLU A 12 6.18 -1.11 -4.24
N ILE A 13 6.05 -2.36 -4.68
CA ILE A 13 5.49 -2.69 -6.00
C ILE A 13 4.03 -2.27 -6.06
N LEU A 14 3.23 -2.58 -5.04
CA LEU A 14 1.83 -2.17 -4.96
C LEU A 14 1.69 -0.64 -4.99
N ALA A 15 2.58 0.09 -4.30
CA ALA A 15 2.59 1.55 -4.34
C ALA A 15 2.88 2.09 -5.74
N ASN A 16 3.81 1.47 -6.48
CA ASN A 16 4.11 1.84 -7.85
C ASN A 16 2.91 1.56 -8.78
N VAL A 17 2.35 0.35 -8.74
CA VAL A 17 1.18 -0.03 -9.55
C VAL A 17 -0.03 0.88 -9.27
N MET A 18 -0.24 1.28 -8.01
CA MET A 18 -1.30 2.21 -7.61
C MET A 18 -1.21 3.59 -8.31
N GLN A 19 -0.02 4.02 -8.71
CA GLN A 19 0.16 5.28 -9.46
C GLN A 19 -0.39 5.18 -10.88
N HIS A 20 -0.39 3.98 -11.46
CA HIS A 20 -0.84 3.72 -12.83
C HIS A 20 -2.28 3.21 -12.91
N ALA A 21 -2.86 2.74 -11.79
CA ALA A 21 -4.24 2.27 -11.74
C ALA A 21 -5.24 3.41 -11.98
N ILE A 22 -5.98 3.39 -13.08
CA ILE A 22 -6.97 4.44 -13.39
C ILE A 22 -8.32 4.11 -12.76
N ARG A 23 -8.75 2.85 -12.86
CA ARG A 23 -10.08 2.41 -12.44
C ARG A 23 -10.18 2.30 -10.93
N ALA A 24 -11.34 2.65 -10.39
CA ALA A 24 -11.60 2.57 -8.96
C ALA A 24 -11.52 1.13 -8.44
N GLU A 25 -11.95 0.16 -9.25
CA GLU A 25 -11.90 -1.26 -8.89
C GLU A 25 -10.47 -1.76 -8.74
N ASP A 26 -9.58 -1.36 -9.65
CA ASP A 26 -8.15 -1.71 -9.63
C ASP A 26 -7.48 -1.12 -8.39
N ARG A 27 -7.72 0.17 -8.11
CA ARG A 27 -7.23 0.83 -6.89
C ARG A 27 -7.73 0.11 -5.63
N SER A 28 -8.99 -0.29 -5.61
CA SER A 28 -9.58 -1.04 -4.49
C SER A 28 -8.94 -2.41 -4.32
N ALA A 29 -8.67 -3.13 -5.42
CA ALA A 29 -7.99 -4.43 -5.38
C ALA A 29 -6.55 -4.30 -4.86
N ILE A 30 -5.81 -3.29 -5.32
CA ILE A 30 -4.43 -3.03 -4.86
C ILE A 30 -4.42 -2.69 -3.35
N LEU A 31 -5.38 -1.89 -2.88
CA LEU A 31 -5.51 -1.61 -1.44
C LEU A 31 -5.79 -2.88 -0.62
N ARG A 32 -6.71 -3.73 -1.07
CA ARG A 32 -6.99 -5.01 -0.39
C ARG A 32 -5.73 -5.88 -0.28
N HIS A 33 -4.92 -5.93 -1.34
CA HIS A 33 -3.66 -6.68 -1.29
C HIS A 33 -2.63 -6.06 -0.33
N ALA A 34 -2.56 -4.73 -0.26
CA ALA A 34 -1.71 -4.04 0.70
C ALA A 34 -2.15 -4.33 2.15
N ASP A 35 -3.47 -4.35 2.41
CA ASP A 35 -4.03 -4.69 3.74
C ASP A 35 -3.70 -6.12 4.15
N MET A 36 -3.88 -7.08 3.22
CA MET A 36 -3.52 -8.49 3.47
C MET A 36 -2.04 -8.64 3.79
N THR A 37 -1.19 -7.93 3.06
CA THR A 37 0.26 -7.95 3.26
C THR A 37 0.64 -7.36 4.62
N LEU A 38 0.08 -6.20 4.99
CA LEU A 38 0.32 -5.56 6.27
C LEU A 38 -0.05 -6.49 7.44
N ARG A 39 -1.25 -7.08 7.40
CA ARG A 39 -1.71 -8.02 8.44
C ARG A 39 -0.81 -9.23 8.57
N ALA A 40 -0.35 -9.79 7.44
CA ALA A 40 0.56 -10.93 7.45
C ALA A 40 1.93 -10.59 8.03
N ILE A 41 2.41 -9.35 7.83
CA ILE A 41 3.67 -8.90 8.44
C ILE A 41 3.50 -8.69 9.94
N GLU A 42 2.46 -7.96 10.35
CA GLU A 42 2.18 -7.65 11.76
C GLU A 42 1.92 -8.90 12.60
N SER A 43 1.46 -10.00 11.99
CA SER A 43 1.28 -11.27 12.70
C SER A 43 2.56 -12.14 12.79
N ASN A 44 3.65 -11.76 12.13
CA ASN A 44 4.86 -12.59 12.02
C ASN A 44 6.17 -11.89 12.41
N ILE A 45 6.17 -10.57 12.61
CA ILE A 45 7.34 -9.78 13.01
C ILE A 45 7.03 -9.11 14.35
N ASP A 46 7.84 -9.39 15.36
CA ASP A 46 7.74 -8.76 16.68
C ASP A 46 8.61 -7.50 16.81
N GLU A 47 9.57 -7.31 15.90
CA GLU A 47 10.50 -6.17 15.91
C GLU A 47 9.78 -4.89 15.48
N GLU A 48 9.48 -4.01 16.44
CA GLU A 48 8.68 -2.79 16.19
C GLU A 48 9.32 -1.83 15.16
N GLU A 49 10.66 -1.77 15.08
CA GLU A 49 11.35 -0.96 14.08
C GLU A 49 11.09 -1.45 12.64
N ASP A 50 11.03 -2.77 12.44
CA ASP A 50 10.66 -3.35 11.14
C ASP A 50 9.18 -3.06 10.82
N LEU A 51 8.30 -3.15 11.82
CA LEU A 51 6.89 -2.82 11.67
C LEU A 51 6.67 -1.34 11.29
N LYS A 52 7.45 -0.41 11.84
CA LYS A 52 7.39 1.01 11.46
C LYS A 52 7.71 1.21 9.98
N VAL A 53 8.78 0.60 9.48
CA VAL A 53 9.16 0.69 8.06
C VAL A 53 8.04 0.16 7.17
N VAL A 54 7.46 -0.98 7.55
CA VAL A 54 6.35 -1.61 6.83
C VAL A 54 5.11 -0.71 6.78
N ARG A 55 4.69 -0.15 7.92
CA ARG A 55 3.56 0.77 8.02
C ARG A 55 3.77 2.04 7.20
N GLU A 56 5.00 2.56 7.16
CA GLU A 56 5.34 3.71 6.31
C GLU A 56 5.12 3.39 4.83
N ARG A 57 5.57 2.21 4.36
CA ARG A 57 5.39 1.80 2.95
C ARG A 57 3.95 1.52 2.62
N TYR A 58 3.19 0.90 3.51
CA TYR A 58 1.74 0.76 3.37
C TYR A 58 1.07 2.13 3.23
N GLY A 59 1.45 3.11 4.06
CA GLY A 59 0.94 4.48 3.99
C GLY A 59 1.13 5.13 2.61
N ARG A 60 2.22 4.83 1.90
CA ARG A 60 2.46 5.31 0.53
C ARG A 60 1.48 4.72 -0.50
N VAL A 61 1.07 3.46 -0.32
CA VAL A 61 0.01 2.83 -1.12
C VAL A 61 -1.31 3.55 -0.89
N ALA A 62 -1.69 3.74 0.39
CA ALA A 62 -2.95 4.38 0.79
C ALA A 62 -3.06 5.85 0.36
N ALA A 63 -1.98 6.62 0.48
CA ALA A 63 -1.96 8.03 0.09
C ALA A 63 -2.20 8.25 -1.41
N SER A 64 -1.85 7.28 -2.26
CA SER A 64 -2.01 7.37 -3.71
C SER A 64 -3.48 7.33 -4.17
N VAL A 65 -4.39 6.83 -3.31
CA VAL A 65 -5.84 6.83 -3.55
C VAL A 65 -6.47 8.21 -3.28
N ARG A 66 -5.85 9.03 -2.42
CA ARG A 66 -6.37 10.36 -2.08
C ARG A 66 -6.04 11.40 -3.15
N ARG A 67 -4.94 11.23 -3.89
CA ARG A 67 -4.53 12.15 -4.99
C ARG A 67 -5.47 12.10 -6.20
N SER A 68 -6.09 10.95 -6.47
CA SER A 68 -7.02 10.77 -7.60
C SER A 68 -8.38 11.44 -7.39
N ARG A 69 -8.75 11.82 -6.15
CA ARG A 69 -10.02 12.53 -5.87
C ARG A 69 -9.91 14.05 -6.02
N LYS A 70 -8.71 14.64 -5.89
CA LYS A 70 -8.54 16.11 -5.88
C LYS A 70 -8.43 16.72 -7.29
N SER A 71 -8.13 15.93 -8.32
CA SER A 71 -8.11 16.42 -9.72
C SER A 71 -9.49 16.51 -10.38
N SER A 72 -10.54 15.96 -9.76
CA SER A 72 -11.90 15.98 -10.30
C SER A 72 -12.75 17.16 -9.80
N SER A 73 -12.22 18.01 -8.91
CA SER A 73 -12.94 19.15 -8.32
C SER A 73 -12.40 20.53 -8.73
N ALA A 74 -11.55 20.60 -9.75
CA ALA A 74 -10.95 21.86 -10.25
C ALA A 74 -11.41 22.21 -11.68
N SER A 75 -12.62 21.80 -12.05
CA SER A 75 -13.24 22.18 -13.32
C SER A 75 -14.76 22.32 -13.14
N GLN A 76 -15.17 23.38 -12.46
CA GLN A 76 -16.47 24.05 -12.65
C GLN A 76 -16.26 25.55 -12.45
#